data_AF-A0A951L329-F1
#
_entry.id   AF-A0A951L329-F1
#
_cell.length_a   1.000
_cell.length_b   1.000
_cell.length_c   1.000
_cell.angle_alpha   90.00
_cell.angle_beta   90.00
_cell.angle_gamma   90.00
#
_symmetry.space_group_name_H-M   'P 1'
#
loop_
_entity.id
_entity.type
_entity.pdbx_description
1 polymer ?
#
loop_
_entity_poly.entity_id
_entity_poly.type
_entity_poly.pdbx_seq_one_letter_code
_entity_poly.pdbx_strand_id
1 'polypeptide(L)'
;TGEPVHGYEMHVGETTGPGLERPMLRLAGGRDGCVSADGLVAGCYLHGLFGSDPFRRAFVAALGGKPSVISHEHRIETTLNALADHLERSLDLAALLAAARPPRLRRAA
;
A
#
# COMPACT_ATOMS: atom_id res chain seq x y z
N THR A 1 6.31 -16.03 -6.49
CA THR A 1 7.54 -15.30 -6.86
C THR A 1 8.65 -15.54 -5.87
N GLY A 2 8.36 -15.64 -4.56
CA GLY A 2 9.39 -15.75 -3.51
C GLY A 2 9.98 -14.39 -3.11
N GLU A 3 9.52 -13.32 -3.75
CA GLU A 3 9.95 -11.94 -3.51
C GLU A 3 9.30 -11.36 -2.25
N PRO A 4 9.99 -10.46 -1.53
CA PRO A 4 9.43 -9.78 -0.38
C PRO A 4 8.28 -8.85 -0.79
N VAL A 5 7.30 -8.74 0.10
CA VAL A 5 6.14 -7.86 -0.05
C VAL A 5 5.88 -7.15 1.28
N HIS A 6 5.25 -5.99 1.20
CA HIS A 6 4.79 -5.21 2.34
C HIS A 6 3.46 -4.56 1.99
N GLY A 7 2.71 -4.17 3.02
CA GLY A 7 1.35 -3.67 2.86
C GLY A 7 0.62 -3.62 4.18
N TYR A 8 -0.71 -3.51 4.09
CA TYR A 8 -1.59 -3.54 5.26
C TYR A 8 -2.83 -4.39 4.97
N GLU A 9 -3.45 -4.89 6.02
CA GLU A 9 -4.72 -5.60 5.98
C GLU A 9 -5.81 -4.68 6.53
N MET A 10 -6.93 -4.56 5.82
CA MET A 10 -8.10 -3.79 6.27
C MET A 10 -9.37 -4.48 5.77
N HIS A 11 -9.76 -5.54 6.46
CA HIS A 11 -10.93 -6.33 6.12
C HIS A 11 -11.69 -6.76 7.38
N VAL A 12 -13.01 -6.86 7.23
CA VAL A 12 -13.91 -7.39 8.26
C VAL A 12 -14.20 -8.89 8.02
N GLY A 13 -14.08 -9.34 6.77
CA GLY A 13 -14.35 -10.72 6.40
C GLY A 13 -13.27 -11.67 6.90
N GLU A 14 -13.70 -12.85 7.34
CA GLU A 14 -12.84 -14.00 7.64
C GLU A 14 -13.04 -15.06 6.55
N THR A 15 -11.96 -15.41 5.86
CA THR A 15 -11.99 -16.48 4.84
C THR A 15 -11.76 -17.82 5.52
N THR A 16 -12.55 -18.84 5.15
CA THR A 16 -12.41 -20.22 5.63
C THR A 16 -12.47 -21.20 4.44
N GLY A 17 -12.06 -22.44 4.68
CA GLY A 17 -12.15 -23.54 3.70
C GLY A 17 -10.79 -24.08 3.23
N PRO A 18 -10.81 -25.17 2.44
CA PRO A 18 -9.61 -25.95 2.11
C PRO A 18 -8.60 -25.19 1.25
N GLY A 19 -9.02 -24.13 0.53
CA GLY A 19 -8.13 -23.31 -0.29
C GLY A 19 -6.99 -22.64 0.50
N LEU A 20 -7.17 -22.43 1.80
CA LEU A 20 -6.17 -21.82 2.69
C LEU A 20 -4.93 -22.70 2.94
N GLU A 21 -4.98 -23.99 2.54
CA GLU A 21 -3.80 -24.85 2.55
C GLU A 21 -2.78 -24.47 1.46
N ARG A 22 -3.23 -23.74 0.43
CA ARG A 22 -2.42 -23.26 -0.70
C ARG A 22 -2.42 -21.73 -0.70
N PRO A 23 -1.76 -21.11 0.29
CA PRO A 23 -1.80 -19.66 0.44
C PRO A 23 -1.06 -18.96 -0.68
N MET A 24 -1.48 -17.72 -0.98
CA MET A 24 -0.75 -16.86 -1.91
C MET A 24 0.49 -16.27 -1.25
N LEU A 25 0.39 -15.90 0.03
CA LEU A 25 1.42 -15.18 0.77
C LEU A 25 1.78 -15.86 2.10
N ARG A 26 3.03 -15.67 2.52
CA ARG A 26 3.52 -16.00 3.86
C ARG A 26 3.99 -14.69 4.49
N LEU A 27 3.18 -14.14 5.37
CA LEU A 27 3.40 -12.88 6.07
C LEU A 27 3.86 -13.16 7.50
N ALA A 28 4.34 -12.12 8.19
CA ALA A 28 4.74 -12.23 9.60
C ALA A 28 3.57 -12.68 10.49
N GLY A 29 2.33 -12.26 10.18
CA GLY A 29 1.11 -12.64 10.89
C GLY A 29 0.57 -14.03 10.53
N GLY A 30 1.16 -14.72 9.54
CA GLY A 30 0.73 -16.05 9.12
C GLY A 30 0.57 -16.21 7.62
N ARG A 31 -0.24 -17.19 7.22
CA ARG A 31 -0.59 -17.46 5.82
C ARG A 31 -1.73 -16.54 5.40
N ASP A 32 -1.59 -15.85 4.27
CA ASP A 32 -2.65 -15.01 3.70
C ASP A 32 -3.03 -15.49 2.29
N GLY A 33 -4.32 -15.38 2.00
CA GLY A 33 -4.88 -15.67 0.70
C GLY A 33 -4.98 -17.15 0.33
N CYS A 34 -5.31 -17.39 -0.93
CA CYS A 34 -5.41 -18.72 -1.53
C CYS A 34 -5.07 -18.67 -3.03
N VAL A 35 -4.67 -19.82 -3.56
CA VAL A 35 -4.41 -20.03 -4.98
C VAL A 35 -5.21 -21.25 -5.46
N SER A 36 -5.87 -21.19 -6.62
CA SER A 36 -6.61 -22.32 -7.23
C SER A 36 -5.67 -23.43 -7.68
N ALA A 37 -6.16 -24.68 -7.80
CA ALA A 37 -5.33 -25.86 -8.08
C ALA A 37 -4.46 -25.73 -9.34
N ASP A 38 -5.03 -25.11 -10.37
CA ASP A 38 -4.40 -24.80 -11.65
C ASP A 38 -3.51 -23.55 -11.63
N GLY A 39 -3.46 -22.81 -10.52
CA GLY A 39 -2.66 -21.60 -10.36
C GLY A 39 -3.20 -20.37 -11.08
N LEU A 40 -4.38 -20.45 -11.71
CA LEU A 40 -4.94 -19.38 -12.54
C LEU A 40 -5.67 -18.30 -11.74
N VAL A 41 -6.15 -18.63 -10.54
CA VAL A 41 -6.83 -17.71 -9.63
C VAL A 41 -6.01 -17.61 -8.35
N ALA A 42 -5.67 -16.40 -7.95
CA ALA A 42 -5.01 -16.11 -6.70
C ALA A 42 -5.63 -14.87 -6.06
N GLY A 43 -5.79 -14.91 -4.73
CA GLY A 43 -6.30 -13.79 -3.96
C GLY A 43 -5.65 -13.74 -2.59
N CYS A 44 -5.57 -12.55 -2.01
CA CYS A 44 -4.98 -12.27 -0.70
C CYS A 44 -5.64 -11.01 -0.12
N TYR A 45 -5.54 -10.80 1.19
CA TYR A 45 -6.05 -9.57 1.83
C TYR A 45 -5.04 -8.43 1.81
N LEU A 46 -3.75 -8.72 1.59
CA LEU A 46 -2.71 -7.70 1.60
C LEU A 46 -2.98 -6.58 0.57
N HIS A 47 -3.29 -5.39 1.07
CA HIS A 47 -3.33 -4.18 0.26
C HIS A 47 -1.90 -3.69 -0.02
N GLY A 48 -1.66 -3.18 -1.22
CA GLY A 48 -0.33 -2.68 -1.61
C GLY A 48 0.62 -3.76 -2.14
N LEU A 49 0.15 -4.99 -2.37
CA LEU A 49 0.96 -6.11 -2.87
C LEU A 49 1.88 -5.75 -4.06
N PHE A 50 1.33 -5.02 -5.04
CA PHE A 50 2.08 -4.60 -6.23
C PHE A 50 2.92 -3.34 -6.02
N GLY A 51 2.93 -2.73 -4.83
CA GLY A 51 3.85 -1.66 -4.45
C GLY A 51 5.30 -2.16 -4.39
N SER A 52 5.50 -3.40 -3.93
CA SER A 52 6.79 -4.09 -3.99
C SER A 52 7.26 -4.25 -5.44
N ASP A 53 8.27 -3.47 -5.83
CA ASP A 53 8.84 -3.55 -7.17
C ASP A 53 9.41 -4.96 -7.48
N PRO A 54 10.16 -5.63 -6.57
CA PRO A 54 10.63 -6.99 -6.81
C PRO A 54 9.48 -7.97 -7.09
N PHE A 55 8.45 -7.96 -6.25
CA PHE A 55 7.28 -8.82 -6.44
C PHE A 55 6.57 -8.54 -7.76
N ARG A 56 6.28 -7.26 -8.05
CA ARG A 56 5.58 -6.85 -9.27
C ARG A 56 6.34 -7.27 -10.53
N ARG A 57 7.68 -7.12 -10.53
CA ARG A 57 8.52 -7.55 -11.66
C ARG A 57 8.45 -9.06 -11.87
N ALA A 58 8.66 -9.84 -10.80
CA ALA A 58 8.63 -11.30 -10.88
C ALA A 58 7.23 -11.83 -11.27
N PHE A 59 6.17 -11.20 -10.77
CA PHE A 59 4.79 -11.58 -11.08
C PHE A 59 4.46 -11.35 -12.56
N VAL A 60 4.77 -10.15 -13.10
CA VAL A 60 4.55 -9.86 -14.53
C VAL A 60 5.39 -10.75 -15.43
N ALA A 61 6.64 -11.02 -15.06
CA ALA A 61 7.51 -11.94 -15.81
C ALA A 61 6.95 -13.37 -15.86
N ALA A 62 6.40 -13.86 -14.74
CA ALA A 62 5.77 -15.18 -14.68
C ALA A 62 4.53 -15.30 -15.60
N LEU A 63 3.86 -14.18 -15.89
CA LEU A 63 2.74 -14.11 -16.84
C LEU A 63 3.19 -13.91 -18.30
N GLY A 64 4.50 -13.91 -18.58
CA GLY A 64 5.06 -13.67 -19.91
C GLY A 64 5.11 -12.19 -20.32
N GLY A 65 4.85 -11.27 -19.39
CA GLY A 65 4.94 -9.83 -19.61
C GLY A 65 6.37 -9.31 -19.50
N LYS A 66 6.61 -8.12 -20.04
CA LYS A 66 7.88 -7.39 -19.86
C LYS A 66 7.77 -6.50 -18.61
N PRO A 67 8.47 -6.81 -17.50
CA PRO A 67 8.36 -6.03 -16.29
C PRO A 67 9.02 -4.66 -16.43
N SER A 68 8.41 -3.64 -15.83
CA SER A 68 8.98 -2.30 -15.76
C SER A 68 10.07 -2.22 -14.68
N VAL A 69 11.11 -1.42 -14.94
CA VAL A 69 12.18 -1.10 -13.99
C VAL A 69 11.88 0.14 -13.14
N ILE A 70 10.67 0.69 -13.22
CA ILE A 70 10.24 1.83 -12.41
C ILE A 70 10.25 1.44 -10.93
N SER A 71 10.90 2.26 -10.09
CA SER A 71 10.71 2.20 -8.65
C SER A 71 9.52 3.06 -8.25
N HIS A 72 8.38 2.41 -8.04
CA HIS A 72 7.11 3.11 -7.96
C HIS A 72 6.98 3.88 -6.64
N GLU A 73 7.25 3.21 -5.52
CA GLU A 73 7.18 3.80 -4.19
C GLU A 73 8.18 4.94 -4.04
N HIS A 74 9.43 4.73 -4.47
CA HIS A 74 10.45 5.77 -4.44
C HIS A 74 10.03 7.02 -5.23
N ARG A 75 9.37 6.84 -6.38
CA ARG A 75 8.85 7.96 -7.18
C ARG A 75 7.71 8.69 -6.48
N ILE A 76 6.81 7.98 -5.81
CA ILE A 76 5.75 8.61 -5.00
C ILE A 76 6.40 9.46 -3.91
N GLU A 77 7.29 8.88 -3.11
CA GLU A 77 7.97 9.60 -2.02
C GLU A 77 8.73 10.83 -2.51
N THR A 78 9.48 10.69 -3.61
CA THR A 78 10.21 11.82 -4.21
C THR A 78 9.25 12.92 -4.66
N THR A 79 8.12 12.56 -5.25
CA THR A 79 7.11 13.51 -5.73
C THR A 79 6.42 14.22 -4.55
N LEU A 80 6.07 13.49 -3.50
CA LEU A 80 5.43 14.03 -2.30
C LEU A 80 6.37 14.99 -1.58
N ASN A 81 7.65 14.64 -1.43
CA ASN A 81 8.65 15.54 -0.86
C ASN A 81 8.81 16.81 -1.69
N ALA A 82 8.92 16.68 -3.02
CA ALA A 82 9.01 17.86 -3.90
C ALA A 82 7.76 18.76 -3.81
N LEU A 83 6.58 18.16 -3.63
CA LEU A 83 5.34 18.91 -3.41
C LEU A 83 5.34 19.61 -2.05
N ALA A 84 5.74 18.93 -0.98
CA ALA A 84 5.84 19.51 0.36
C ALA A 84 6.80 20.72 0.35
N ASP A 85 7.99 20.54 -0.21
CA ASP A 85 8.99 21.58 -0.42
C ASP A 85 8.43 22.79 -1.19
N HIS A 86 7.62 22.54 -2.23
CA HIS A 86 6.99 23.61 -3.00
C HIS A 86 5.95 24.37 -2.19
N LEU A 87 5.13 23.67 -1.39
CA LEU A 87 4.14 24.28 -0.52
C LEU A 87 4.80 25.11 0.59
N GLU A 88 5.87 24.61 1.21
CA GLU A 88 6.64 25.33 2.24
C GLU A 88 7.21 26.66 1.72
N ARG A 89 7.67 26.70 0.46
CA ARG A 89 8.19 27.93 -0.14
C ARG A 89 7.09 28.90 -0.58
N SER A 90 5.89 28.40 -0.86
CA SER A 90 4.84 29.17 -1.53
C SER A 90 3.70 29.60 -0.60
N LEU A 91 3.60 29.01 0.59
CA LEU A 91 2.51 29.26 1.54
C LEU A 91 3.05 29.66 2.91
N ASP A 92 2.34 30.56 3.60
CA ASP A 92 2.55 30.83 5.01
C ASP A 92 1.90 29.72 5.86
N LEU A 93 2.64 28.62 6.03
CA LEU A 93 2.17 27.47 6.81
C LEU A 93 1.90 27.84 8.27
N ALA A 94 2.64 28.80 8.84
CA ALA A 94 2.44 29.24 10.22
C ALA A 94 1.10 29.95 10.38
N ALA A 95 0.72 30.83 9.43
CA ALA A 95 -0.58 31.47 9.41
C ALA A 95 -1.72 30.46 9.20
N LEU A 96 -1.56 29.51 8.27
CA LEU A 96 -2.56 28.46 8.04
C LEU A 96 -2.79 27.61 9.30
N LEU A 97 -1.71 27.17 9.96
CA LEU A 97 -1.79 26.41 11.20
C LEU A 97 -2.38 27.24 12.35
N ALA A 98 -2.10 28.55 12.40
CA ALA A 98 -2.71 29.45 13.37
C ALA A 98 -4.22 29.61 13.16
N ALA A 99 -4.66 29.74 11.91
CA ALA A 99 -6.07 29.83 11.54
C ALA A 99 -6.83 28.52 11.76
N ALA A 100 -6.17 27.36 11.58
CA ALA A 100 -6.77 26.04 11.78
C ALA A 100 -6.93 25.63 13.26
N ARG A 101 -6.48 26.46 14.22
CA ARG A 101 -6.62 26.13 15.65
C ARG A 101 -8.10 26.03 16.04
N PRO A 102 -8.46 25.10 16.95
CA PRO A 102 -9.82 25.02 17.47
C PRO A 102 -10.28 26.38 18.03
N PRO A 103 -11.49 26.85 17.67
CA PRO A 103 -11.97 28.14 18.12
C PRO A 103 -12.16 28.14 19.64
N ARG A 104 -11.70 29.20 20.30
CA ARG A 104 -12.01 29.44 21.71
C ARG A 104 -13.35 30.14 21.82
N LEU A 105 -14.40 29.37 22.03
CA LEU A 105 -15.72 29.91 22.33
C LEU A 105 -15.69 30.57 23.73
N ARG A 106 -15.89 31.89 23.79
CA ARG A 106 -16.20 32.58 25.04
C ARG A 106 -17.71 32.58 25.22
N ARG A 107 -18.20 32.17 26.39
CA ARG A 107 -19.60 32.41 26.75
C ARG A 107 -19.82 33.92 26.85
N ALA A 108 -20.86 34.42 26.18
CA ALA A 108 -21.36 35.76 26.41
C ALA A 108 -21.81 35.87 27.88
N ALA A 109 -21.43 36.97 28.53
CA ALA A 109 -21.91 37.34 29.86
C ALA A 109 -23.36 37.83 29.79
#